data_AF-K7F0T2-F1
#
_entry.id   AF-K7F0T2-F1
#
_cell.length_a   1.000
_cell.length_b   1.000
_cell.length_c   1.000
_cell.angle_alpha   90.00
_cell.angle_beta   90.00
_cell.angle_gamma   90.00
#
_symmetry.space_group_name_H-M   'P 1'
#
loop_
_entity.id
_entity.type
_entity.pdbx_description
1 polymer ?
#
loop_
_entity_poly.entity_id
_entity_poly.type
_entity_poly.pdbx_seq_one_letter_code
_entity_poly.pdbx_strand_id
1 'polypeptide(L)'
;MPVCLVGDAAYPLQPWLMKPYTGHLNLSRQAFNARLTRAHIVVEGAFRCLKARFRCLLTRLNLSEHNIPPMVAACCVLHNLSERKGEAFLPAWTAEAERMAGQYAQARTATIR
;
A
#
# COMPACT_ATOMS: atom_id res chain seq x y z
N MET A 1 20.48 -4.14 10.64
CA MET A 1 19.09 -4.06 11.11
C MET A 1 18.39 -5.35 10.72
N PRO A 2 17.63 -5.99 11.62
CA PRO A 2 16.83 -7.16 11.26
C PRO A 2 15.77 -6.78 10.22
N VAL A 3 15.44 -7.72 9.32
CA VAL A 3 14.38 -7.54 8.32
C VAL A 3 13.04 -7.68 9.03
N CYS A 4 12.22 -6.63 9.00
CA CYS A 4 10.87 -6.62 9.58
C CYS A 4 9.87 -6.02 8.59
N LEU A 5 8.63 -6.49 8.67
CA LEU A 5 7.50 -5.88 7.99
C LEU A 5 7.04 -4.62 8.73
N VAL A 6 6.48 -3.67 7.98
CA VAL A 6 5.91 -2.43 8.49
C VAL A 6 4.39 -2.55 8.46
N GLY A 7 3.78 -2.62 9.64
CA GLY A 7 2.34 -2.71 9.83
C GLY A 7 1.75 -1.38 10.30
N ASP A 8 0.44 -1.24 10.09
CA ASP A 8 -0.35 -0.16 10.67
C ASP A 8 -0.83 -0.51 12.10
N ALA A 9 -1.68 0.35 12.66
CA ALA A 9 -2.21 0.17 14.01
C ALA A 9 -3.21 -1.00 14.14
N ALA A 10 -3.75 -1.52 13.03
CA ALA A 10 -4.74 -2.61 13.02
C ALA A 10 -4.09 -3.98 13.24
N TYR A 11 -2.82 -4.16 12.88
CA TYR A 11 -2.12 -5.44 13.06
C TYR A 11 -1.61 -5.64 14.50
N PRO A 12 -1.58 -6.87 15.03
CA PRO A 12 -0.92 -7.15 16.31
C PRO A 12 0.61 -7.03 16.18
N LEU A 13 1.29 -6.63 17.27
CA LEU A 13 2.76 -6.61 17.28
C LEU A 13 3.28 -8.06 17.23
N GLN A 14 4.25 -8.33 16.33
CA GLN A 14 4.88 -9.64 16.17
C GLN A 14 6.40 -9.49 16.11
N PRO A 15 7.19 -10.55 16.37
CA PRO A 15 8.66 -10.49 16.29
C PRO A 15 9.21 -10.01 14.93
N TRP A 16 8.40 -10.14 13.87
CA TRP A 16 8.70 -9.81 12.49
C TRP A 16 7.88 -8.62 11.95
N LEU A 17 7.03 -7.98 12.76
CA LEU A 17 6.14 -6.88 12.34
C LEU A 17 6.26 -5.69 13.29
N MET A 18 6.72 -4.56 12.77
CA MET A 18 6.73 -3.29 13.49
C MET A 18 5.41 -2.54 13.29
N LYS A 19 4.86 -1.98 14.36
CA LYS A 19 3.64 -1.15 14.31
C LYS A 19 3.82 0.13 15.14
N PRO A 20 3.03 1.19 14.91
CA PRO A 20 3.15 2.41 15.69
C PRO A 20 2.77 2.18 17.16
N TYR A 21 3.47 2.85 18.07
CA TYR A 21 3.06 2.95 19.47
C TYR A 21 1.76 3.75 19.58
N THR A 22 0.88 3.35 20.51
CA THR A 22 -0.38 4.03 20.82
C THR A 22 -0.42 4.46 22.29
N GLY A 23 -1.39 5.30 22.67
CA GLY A 23 -1.55 5.80 24.05
C GLY A 23 -0.58 6.94 24.37
N HIS A 24 -0.02 6.96 25.59
CA HIS A 24 0.89 8.01 26.01
C HIS A 24 2.28 7.82 25.37
N LEU A 25 2.67 8.78 24.51
CA LEU A 25 3.91 8.74 23.73
C LEU A 25 4.94 9.68 24.33
N ASN A 26 6.00 9.11 24.91
CA ASN A 26 7.21 9.86 25.22
C ASN A 26 7.99 10.24 23.94
N LEU A 27 8.99 11.11 24.06
CA LEU A 27 9.77 11.62 22.93
C LEU A 27 10.38 10.50 22.06
N SER A 28 10.87 9.42 22.67
CA SER A 28 11.44 8.28 21.95
C SER A 28 10.39 7.55 21.09
N ARG A 29 9.21 7.29 21.66
CA ARG A 29 8.09 6.66 20.93
C ARG A 29 7.55 7.53 19.81
N GLN A 30 7.49 8.85 20.01
CA GLN A 30 7.12 9.80 18.96
C GLN A 30 8.15 9.77 17.82
N ALA A 31 9.44 9.79 18.14
CA ALA A 31 10.52 9.73 17.17
C ALA A 31 10.56 8.41 16.39
N PHE A 32 10.15 7.29 17.02
CA PHE A 32 9.94 6.01 16.36
C PHE A 32 8.73 6.06 15.42
N ASN A 33 7.57 6.48 15.90
CA ASN A 33 6.35 6.58 15.09
C ASN A 33 6.57 7.48 13.87
N ALA A 34 7.27 8.60 14.02
CA ALA A 34 7.59 9.48 12.90
C ALA A 34 8.46 8.79 11.83
N ARG A 35 9.40 7.92 12.22
CA ARG A 35 10.19 7.12 11.28
C ARG A 35 9.32 6.08 10.57
N LEU A 36 8.45 5.40 11.32
CA LEU A 36 7.55 4.39 10.78
C LEU A 36 6.54 5.01 9.80
N THR A 37 5.96 6.17 10.12
CA THR A 37 5.06 6.91 9.23
C THR A 37 5.74 7.32 7.94
N ARG A 38 7.01 7.74 7.97
CA ARG A 38 7.76 8.03 6.74
C ARG A 38 7.90 6.79 5.85
N ALA A 39 8.13 5.62 6.43
CA ALA A 39 8.15 4.37 5.67
C ALA A 39 6.77 4.06 5.06
N HIS A 40 5.69 4.23 5.82
CA HIS A 40 4.32 4.08 5.32
C HIS A 40 4.01 5.03 4.15
N ILE A 41 4.39 6.31 4.23
CA ILE A 41 4.17 7.29 3.15
C ILE A 41 4.82 6.83 1.83
N VAL A 42 6.03 6.27 1.88
CA VAL A 42 6.71 5.73 0.69
C VAL A 42 5.93 4.55 0.11
N VAL A 43 5.46 3.64 0.95
CA VAL A 43 4.66 2.47 0.53
C VAL A 43 3.31 2.90 -0.07
N GLU A 44 2.61 3.82 0.58
CA GLU A 44 1.34 4.37 0.09
C GLU A 44 1.52 5.10 -1.25
N GLY A 45 2.61 5.85 -1.41
CA GLY A 45 2.99 6.48 -2.67
C GLY A 45 3.20 5.46 -3.79
N ALA A 46 3.97 4.41 -3.53
CA ALA A 46 4.19 3.34 -4.49
C ALA A 46 2.88 2.65 -4.90
N PHE A 47 2.01 2.32 -3.93
CA PHE A 47 0.70 1.74 -4.24
C PHE A 47 -0.23 2.70 -4.97
N ARG A 48 -0.16 4.01 -4.72
CA ARG A 48 -0.90 5.02 -5.48
C ARG A 48 -0.47 5.01 -6.94
N CYS A 49 0.83 5.05 -7.22
CA CYS A 49 1.36 5.00 -8.58
C CYS A 49 1.05 3.67 -9.28
N LEU A 50 1.18 2.54 -8.56
CA LEU A 50 0.83 1.21 -9.08
C LEU A 50 -0.64 1.15 -9.52
N LYS A 51 -1.57 1.55 -8.65
CA LYS A 51 -3.01 1.54 -8.95
C LYS A 51 -3.39 2.53 -10.06
N ALA A 52 -2.70 3.67 -10.13
CA ALA A 52 -2.88 4.65 -11.19
C ALA A 52 -2.46 4.11 -12.57
N ARG A 53 -1.32 3.42 -12.63
CA ARG A 53 -0.83 2.78 -13.87
C ARG A 53 -1.69 1.57 -14.24
N PHE A 54 -2.02 0.72 -13.28
CA PHE A 54 -2.79 -0.52 -13.47
C PHE A 54 -4.17 -0.42 -12.82
N ARG A 55 -5.06 0.31 -13.49
CA ARG A 55 -6.42 0.61 -12.99
C ARG A 55 -7.31 -0.63 -12.77
N CYS A 56 -6.95 -1.79 -13.34
CA CYS A 56 -7.61 -3.05 -13.04
C CYS A 56 -7.56 -3.40 -11.54
N LEU A 57 -6.55 -2.91 -10.80
CA LEU A 57 -6.44 -3.07 -9.35
C LEU A 57 -7.46 -2.24 -8.56
N LEU A 58 -8.16 -1.31 -9.22
CA LEU A 58 -9.19 -0.45 -8.63
C LEU A 58 -10.61 -0.92 -8.96
N THR A 59 -10.76 -1.98 -9.74
CA THR A 59 -12.07 -2.50 -10.17
C THR A 59 -12.35 -3.86 -9.55
N ARG A 60 -13.57 -4.35 -9.73
CA ARG A 60 -13.89 -5.75 -9.46
C ARG A 60 -13.31 -6.60 -10.58
N LEU A 61 -12.37 -7.46 -10.22
CA LEU A 61 -11.73 -8.37 -11.17
C LEU A 61 -12.66 -9.56 -11.41
N ASN A 62 -13.11 -9.74 -12.65
CA ASN A 62 -13.85 -10.93 -13.05
C ASN A 62 -12.88 -12.09 -13.36
N LEU A 63 -12.10 -12.47 -12.36
CA LEU A 63 -11.12 -13.54 -12.41
C LEU A 63 -11.44 -14.55 -11.30
N SER A 64 -11.14 -15.83 -11.54
CA SER A 64 -11.14 -16.82 -10.47
C SER A 64 -10.15 -16.42 -9.38
N GLU A 65 -10.46 -16.73 -8.12
CA GLU A 65 -9.67 -16.30 -6.95
C GLU A 65 -8.19 -16.68 -7.04
N HIS A 66 -7.89 -17.87 -7.59
CA HIS A 66 -6.51 -18.34 -7.80
C HIS A 66 -5.70 -17.49 -8.80
N ASN A 67 -6.37 -16.73 -9.68
CA ASN A 67 -5.73 -15.84 -10.65
C ASN A 67 -5.53 -14.41 -10.12
N ILE A 68 -6.09 -14.06 -8.96
CA ILE A 68 -5.91 -12.73 -8.37
C ILE A 68 -4.45 -12.50 -7.95
N PRO A 69 -3.79 -13.39 -7.17
CA PRO A 69 -2.39 -13.20 -6.80
C PRO A 69 -1.42 -13.05 -7.97
N PRO A 70 -1.43 -13.92 -9.02
CA PRO A 70 -0.51 -13.75 -10.14
C PRO A 70 -0.79 -12.48 -10.96
N MET A 71 -2.05 -12.05 -11.08
CA MET A 71 -2.38 -10.78 -11.73
C MET A 71 -1.80 -9.58 -10.96
N VAL A 72 -1.98 -9.54 -9.64
CA VAL A 72 -1.39 -8.48 -8.79
C VAL A 72 0.13 -8.50 -8.88
N ALA A 73 0.75 -9.67 -8.83
CA ALA A 73 2.20 -9.83 -8.98
C ALA A 73 2.69 -9.32 -10.35
N ALA A 74 1.97 -9.63 -11.43
CA ALA A 74 2.29 -9.14 -12.77
C ALA A 74 2.25 -7.60 -12.82
N CYS A 75 1.23 -6.96 -12.23
CA CYS A 75 1.16 -5.50 -12.13
C CYS A 75 2.37 -4.91 -11.38
N CYS A 76 2.77 -5.51 -10.25
CA CYS A 76 3.94 -5.09 -9.50
C CYS A 76 5.24 -5.22 -10.31
N VAL A 77 5.44 -6.35 -10.99
CA VAL A 77 6.63 -6.59 -11.83
C VAL A 77 6.71 -5.59 -12.97
N LEU A 78 5.60 -5.39 -13.70
CA LEU A 78 5.55 -4.45 -14.81
C LEU A 78 5.73 -3.00 -14.33
N HIS A 79 5.12 -2.62 -13.20
CA HIS A 79 5.34 -1.31 -12.59
C HIS A 79 6.82 -1.06 -12.31
N ASN A 80 7.47 -1.99 -11.62
CA ASN A 80 8.89 -1.87 -11.27
C ASN A 80 9.79 -1.83 -12.51
N LEU A 81 9.42 -2.55 -13.58
CA LEU A 81 10.14 -2.50 -14.84
C LEU A 81 10.01 -1.12 -15.50
N SER A 82 8.80 -0.55 -15.56
CA SER A 82 8.55 0.80 -16.07
C SER A 82 9.32 1.87 -15.29
N GLU A 83 9.32 1.79 -13.94
CA GLU A 83 10.08 2.72 -13.10
C GLU A 83 11.60 2.63 -13.36
N ARG A 84 12.14 1.41 -13.48
CA ARG A 84 13.57 1.18 -13.79
C ARG A 84 13.98 1.72 -15.16
N LYS A 85 13.05 1.70 -16.12
CA LYS A 85 13.26 2.25 -17.47
C LYS A 85 13.04 3.76 -17.55
N GLY A 86 12.56 4.39 -16.48
CA GLY A 86 12.19 5.81 -16.49
C GLY A 86 11.01 6.10 -17.43
N GLU A 87 10.11 5.13 -17.61
CA GLU A 87 8.91 5.34 -18.43
C GLU A 87 8.03 6.44 -17.83
N ALA A 88 7.46 7.27 -18.71
CA ALA A 88 6.66 8.41 -18.28
C ALA A 88 5.47 7.98 -17.40
N PHE A 89 5.28 8.68 -16.28
CA PHE A 89 4.09 8.59 -15.45
C PHE A 89 3.21 9.80 -15.72
N LEU A 90 2.00 9.58 -16.22
CA LEU A 90 1.09 10.67 -16.58
C LEU A 90 0.28 11.12 -15.35
N PRO A 91 0.32 12.40 -14.94
CA PRO A 91 -0.45 12.90 -13.79
C PRO A 91 -1.96 12.64 -13.88
N ALA A 92 -2.49 12.61 -15.12
CA ALA A 92 -3.89 12.29 -15.39
C ALA A 92 -4.30 10.89 -14.88
N TRP A 93 -3.36 9.94 -14.80
CA TRP A 93 -3.62 8.60 -14.27
C TRP A 93 -4.00 8.65 -12.79
N THR A 94 -3.38 9.54 -12.02
CA THR A 94 -3.68 9.70 -10.59
C THR A 94 -5.10 10.23 -10.40
N ALA A 95 -5.49 11.27 -11.13
CA ALA A 95 -6.83 11.85 -11.04
C ALA A 95 -7.92 10.84 -11.40
N GLU A 96 -7.69 10.05 -12.44
CA GLU A 96 -8.63 9.00 -12.84
C GLU A 96 -8.70 7.85 -11.85
N ALA A 97 -7.56 7.45 -11.28
CA ALA A 97 -7.50 6.44 -10.23
C ALA A 97 -8.26 6.86 -8.97
N GLU A 98 -8.14 8.13 -8.57
CA GLU A 98 -8.88 8.67 -7.42
C GLU A 98 -10.39 8.66 -7.67
N ARG A 99 -10.83 9.01 -8.89
CA ARG A 99 -12.23 8.89 -9.31
C ARG A 99 -12.73 7.45 -9.23
N MET A 100 -11.96 6.48 -9.71
CA MET A 100 -12.33 5.06 -9.70
C MET A 100 -12.33 4.46 -8.29
N ALA A 101 -11.38 4.85 -7.44
CA ALA A 101 -11.29 4.39 -6.06
C ALA A 101 -12.54 4.76 -5.24
N GLY A 102 -13.16 5.91 -5.53
CA GLY A 102 -14.43 6.29 -4.92
C GLY A 102 -15.61 5.40 -5.31
N GLN A 103 -15.58 4.80 -6.51
CA GLN A 103 -16.65 3.96 -7.04
C GLN A 103 -16.62 2.53 -6.47
N TYR A 104 -15.43 2.03 -6.14
CA TYR A 104 -15.21 0.67 -5.62
C TYR A 104 -14.48 0.71 -4.27
N ALA A 105 -15.08 1.40 -3.30
CA ALA A 105 -14.51 1.49 -1.96
C ALA A 105 -14.32 0.10 -1.34
N GLN A 106 -13.10 -0.21 -0.92
CA GLN A 106 -12.82 -1.42 -0.14
C GLN A 106 -13.50 -1.33 1.22
N ALA A 107 -14.03 -2.45 1.71
CA ALA A 107 -14.60 -2.52 3.05
C ALA A 107 -13.54 -2.10 4.08
N ARG A 108 -13.91 -1.21 5.02
CA ARG A 108 -13.00 -0.80 6.10
C ARG A 108 -12.65 -2.02 6.95
N THR A 109 -11.35 -2.29 7.11
CA THR A 109 -10.78 -3.39 7.92
C THR A 109 -11.06 -3.30 9.43
N ALA A 110 -11.97 -2.41 9.87
CA ALA A 110 -12.30 -2.21 11.28
C ALA A 110 -13.05 -3.39 11.94
N THR A 111 -13.39 -4.43 11.18
CA THR A 111 -14.28 -5.51 11.60
C THR A 111 -13.65 -6.90 11.52
N ILE A 112 -12.35 -7.02 11.74
CA ILE A 112 -11.73 -8.33 12.04
C ILE A 112 -11.20 -8.22 13.47
N ARG A 113 -12.07 -8.55 14.43
CA ARG A 113 -11.72 -8.78 15.83
C ARG A 113 -11.41 -10.26 16.02
#